data_AF-A0A109JHK3-F1
#
_entry.id   AF-A0A109JHK3-F1
#
_cell.length_a   1.000
_cell.length_b   1.000
_cell.length_c   1.000
_cell.angle_alpha   90.00
_cell.angle_beta   90.00
_cell.angle_gamma   90.00
#
_symmetry.space_group_name_H-M   'P 1'
#
loop_
_entity.id
_entity.type
_entity.pdbx_description
1 polymer ?
#
loop_
_entity_poly.entity_id
_entity_poly.type
_entity_poly.pdbx_seq_one_letter_code
_entity_poly.pdbx_strand_id
1 'polypeptide(L)' 'MIWFGLASPFNHHHRQFLEYLRNGEWVRAIDLPDRPKLKLTLLRNRWIETQETDGEVSYRITAAGLEEMSKPKKLR' A
#
# COMPACT_ATOMS: atom_id res chain seq x y z
N MET A 1 -17.86 -4.79 20.04
CA MET A 1 -17.12 -5.88 19.37
C MET A 1 -16.13 -5.23 18.41
N ILE A 2 -14.88 -5.09 18.84
CA ILE A 2 -13.84 -4.36 18.08
C ILE A 2 -13.26 -5.36 17.08
N TRP A 3 -13.55 -5.20 15.79
CA TRP A 3 -13.19 -6.16 14.75
C TRP A 3 -11.68 -6.12 14.48
N PHE A 4 -10.92 -6.95 15.18
CA PHE A 4 -9.53 -7.21 14.88
C PHE A 4 -9.43 -8.01 13.57
N GLY A 5 -8.74 -7.46 12.58
CA GLY A 5 -7.71 -8.22 11.87
C GLY A 5 -8.11 -9.22 10.79
N LEU A 6 -9.16 -8.98 10.00
CA LEU A 6 -9.17 -9.58 8.66
C LEU A 6 -8.36 -8.66 7.74
N ALA A 7 -7.26 -9.18 7.20
CA ALA A 7 -6.57 -8.58 6.07
C ALA A 7 -7.63 -8.14 5.04
N SER A 8 -7.81 -6.83 4.86
CA SER A 8 -8.83 -6.34 3.95
C SER A 8 -8.51 -6.82 2.55
N PRO A 9 -9.48 -7.44 1.83
CA PRO A 9 -9.23 -7.94 0.50
C PRO A 9 -8.73 -6.81 -0.40
N PHE A 10 -7.81 -7.16 -1.31
CA PHE A 10 -7.28 -6.22 -2.28
C PHE A 10 -8.43 -5.60 -3.08
N ASN A 11 -8.54 -4.27 -3.05
CA ASN A 11 -9.66 -3.55 -3.65
C ASN A 11 -9.15 -2.43 -4.57
N HIS A 12 -10.08 -1.73 -5.23
CA HIS A 12 -9.72 -0.68 -6.18
C HIS A 12 -8.95 0.48 -5.51
N HIS A 13 -9.27 0.86 -4.28
CA HIS A 13 -8.55 1.93 -3.58
C HIS A 13 -7.11 1.55 -3.25
N HIS A 14 -6.85 0.28 -2.90
CA HIS A 14 -5.49 -0.23 -2.72
C HIS A 14 -4.70 -0.13 -4.03
N ARG A 15 -5.30 -0.56 -5.16
CA ARG A 15 -4.68 -0.43 -6.48
C ARG A 15 -4.37 1.02 -6.83
N GLN A 16 -5.34 1.93 -6.69
CA GLN A 16 -5.14 3.35 -6.95
C GLN A 16 -3.99 3.95 -6.14
N PHE A 17 -3.83 3.53 -4.88
CA PHE A 17 -2.71 3.98 -4.06
C PHE A 17 -1.38 3.40 -4.54
N LEU A 18 -1.34 2.10 -4.85
CA LEU A 18 -0.14 1.43 -5.35
C LEU A 18 0.30 1.95 -6.73
N GLU A 19 -0.60 2.52 -7.53
CA GLU A 19 -0.25 3.16 -8.80
C GLU A 19 0.72 4.34 -8.62
N TYR A 20 0.65 5.08 -7.50
CA TYR A 20 1.63 6.13 -7.18
C TYR A 20 3.03 5.56 -6.91
N LEU A 21 3.11 4.30 -6.49
CA LEU A 21 4.36 3.61 -6.15
C LEU A 21 4.84 2.66 -7.24
N ARG A 22 4.12 2.57 -8.38
CA ARG A 22 4.30 1.52 -9.39
C ARG A 22 5.71 1.46 -9.99
N ASN A 23 6.43 2.59 -9.98
CA ASN A 23 7.79 2.69 -10.51
C ASN A 23 8.81 1.94 -9.65
N GLY A 24 8.42 1.51 -8.44
CA GLY A 24 9.30 0.77 -7.54
C GLY A 24 10.36 1.65 -6.88
N GLU A 25 10.16 2.96 -6.85
CA GLU A 25 11.02 3.94 -6.17
C GLU A 25 10.46 4.30 -4.79
N TRP A 26 11.29 4.92 -3.95
CA TRP A 26 10.84 5.51 -2.70
C TRP A 26 10.12 6.82 -2.98
N VAL A 27 8.86 6.92 -2.56
CA VAL A 27 8.03 8.12 -2.70
C VAL A 27 7.73 8.67 -1.32
N ARG A 28 8.00 9.97 -1.11
CA ARG A 28 7.79 10.62 0.17
C ARG A 28 6.31 10.62 0.55
N ALA A 29 6.04 10.54 1.84
CA ALA A 29 4.69 10.51 2.38
C ALA A 29 3.86 11.74 2.00
N ILE A 30 4.52 12.90 1.82
CA ILE A 30 3.93 14.18 1.43
C ILE A 30 3.47 14.21 -0.04
N ASP A 31 4.12 13.43 -0.91
CA ASP A 31 3.79 13.30 -2.33
C ASP A 31 2.65 12.28 -2.56
N LEU A 32 2.18 11.62 -1.50
CA LEU A 32 1.14 10.59 -1.55
C LEU A 32 -0.17 11.06 -0.92
N PRO A 33 -1.32 10.49 -1.34
CA PRO A 33 -2.60 10.79 -0.72
C PRO A 33 -2.60 10.54 0.79
N ASP A 34 -3.17 11.47 1.56
CA ASP A 34 -3.32 11.31 3.01
C ASP A 34 -4.45 10.32 3.34
N ARG A 35 -4.06 9.04 3.46
CA ARG A 35 -4.97 7.93 3.76
C ARG A 35 -4.35 6.99 4.81
N PRO A 36 -4.26 7.40 6.08
CA PRO A 36 -3.53 6.65 7.11
C PRO A 36 -4.05 5.21 7.29
N LYS A 37 -5.37 5.00 7.30
CA LYS A 37 -5.97 3.65 7.39
C LYS A 37 -5.60 2.74 6.22
N LEU A 38 -5.49 3.31 5.03
CA LEU A 38 -5.11 2.58 3.82
C LEU A 38 -3.62 2.23 3.87
N LYS A 39 -2.74 3.20 4.15
CA LYS A 39 -1.29 2.99 4.33
C LYS A 39 -1.02 1.88 5.36
N LEU A 40 -1.69 1.92 6.52
CA LEU A 40 -1.59 0.88 7.55
C LEU A 40 -2.01 -0.51 7.05
N THR A 41 -3.08 -0.58 6.27
CA THR A 41 -3.53 -1.85 5.66
C THR A 41 -2.50 -2.39 4.67
N LEU A 42 -1.94 -1.53 3.81
CA LEU A 42 -0.92 -1.94 2.83
C LEU A 42 0.36 -2.42 3.52
N LEU A 43 0.81 -1.73 4.58
CA LEU A 43 1.96 -2.12 5.40
C LEU A 43 1.72 -3.47 6.09
N ARG A 44 0.55 -3.66 6.71
CA ARG A 44 0.18 -4.94 7.37
C ARG A 44 0.18 -6.12 6.40
N ASN A 45 -0.26 -5.90 5.16
CA ASN A 45 -0.24 -6.93 4.11
C ASN A 45 1.11 -7.07 3.41
N ARG A 46 2.14 -6.31 3.81
CA ARG A 46 3.47 -6.26 3.18
C ARG A 46 3.43 -5.91 1.69
N TRP A 47 2.41 -5.19 1.23
CA TRP A 47 2.32 -4.70 -0.16
C TRP A 47 3.13 -3.43 -0.37
N ILE A 48 3.38 -2.68 0.69
CA ILE A 48 4.33 -1.57 0.71
C ILE A 48 5.26 -1.72 1.90
N GLU A 49 6.41 -1.08 1.80
CA GLU A 49 7.36 -0.88 2.88
C GLU A 49 7.49 0.62 3.17
N THR A 50 7.96 0.94 4.38
CA THR A 50 8.17 2.31 4.84
C THR A 50 9.61 2.46 5.31
N GLN A 51 10.18 3.61 5.04
CA GLN A 51 11.48 4.02 5.56
C GLN A 51 11.34 5.43 6.13
N GLU A 52 12.03 5.68 7.24
CA GLU A 52 12.19 7.01 7.80
C GLU A 52 13.65 7.44 7.58
N THR A 53 13.86 8.62 7.04
CA THR A 53 15.20 9.19 6.82
C THR A 53 15.13 10.68 7.06
N ASP A 54 15.98 11.17 7.96
CA ASP A 54 16.02 12.58 8.39
C ASP A 54 14.65 13.13 8.85
N GLY A 55 13.81 12.27 9.46
CA GLY A 55 12.45 12.64 9.89
C GLY A 55 11.41 12.67 8.76
N GLU A 56 11.80 12.41 7.51
CA GLU A 56 10.89 12.23 6.38
C GLU A 56 10.52 10.76 6.20
N VAL A 57 9.23 10.47 6.18
CA VAL A 57 8.71 9.13 5.89
C VAL A 57 8.56 8.96 4.38
N SER A 58 9.05 7.85 3.85
CA SER A 58 8.88 7.45 2.45
C SER A 58 8.33 6.04 2.35
N TYR A 59 7.60 5.76 1.27
CA TYR A 59 6.99 4.48 0.98
C TYR A 59 7.45 3.94 -0.36
N ARG A 60 7.52 2.62 -0.46
CA ARG A 60 7.85 1.91 -1.70
C ARG A 60 6.96 0.68 -1.84
N ILE A 61 6.60 0.32 -3.06
CA ILE A 61 5.89 -0.94 -3.33
C ILE A 61 6.85 -2.13 -3.24
N THR A 62 6.41 -3.21 -2.61
CA THR A 62 7.18 -4.46 -2.54
C THR A 62 6.87 -5.36 -3.74
N ALA A 63 7.64 -6.44 -3.92
CA ALA A 63 7.31 -7.49 -4.88
C ALA A 63 5.89 -8.05 -4.68
N ALA A 64 5.49 -8.30 -3.43
CA ALA A 64 4.14 -8.80 -3.11
C ALA A 64 3.04 -7.81 -3.50
N GLY A 65 3.28 -6.50 -3.34
CA GLY A 65 2.35 -5.46 -3.78
C GLY A 65 2.21 -5.41 -5.30
N LEU A 66 3.32 -5.55 -6.03
CA LEU A 66 3.33 -5.63 -7.50
C LEU A 66 2.58 -6.87 -7.99
N GLU A 67 2.81 -8.03 -7.36
CA GLU A 67 2.11 -9.27 -7.68
C GLU A 67 0.59 -9.14 -7.48
N GLU A 68 0.15 -8.57 -6.35
CA GLU A 68 -1.28 -8.31 -6.11
C GLU A 68 -1.88 -7.32 -7.11
N MET A 69 -1.15 -6.28 -7.50
CA MET A 69 -1.60 -5.36 -8.55
C MET A 69 -1.82 -6.06 -9.87
N SER A 70 -0.91 -6.97 -10.24
CA SER A 70 -0.94 -7.72 -11.51
C SER A 70 -2.04 -8.77 -11.55
N LYS A 71 -2.62 -9.17 -10.41
CA LYS A 71 -3.71 -10.14 -10.41
C LYS A 71 -4.93 -9.55 -11.12
N PRO A 72 -5.52 -10.28 -12.10
CA PRO A 72 -6.78 -9.87 -12.69
C PRO A 72 -7.82 -9.77 -11.57
N LYS A 73 -8.70 -8.76 -11.64
CA LYS A 73 -9.86 -8.68 -10.74
C LYS A 73 -10.58 -10.03 -10.86
N LYS A 74 -10.53 -10.87 -9.82
CA LYS A 74 -11.46 -11.99 -9.75
C LYS A 74 -12.84 -11.37 -9.65
N LEU A 75 -13.56 -11.28 -10.78
CA LEU A 75 -15.01 -11.23 -10.76
C LEU A 75 -15.44 -12.45 -9.94
N ARG A 76 -15.92 -12.23 -8.72
CA ARG A 76 -16.80 -13.17 -8.04
C ARG A 76 -18.21 -12.65 -8.23
#